data_AF-A0A2T5RKN0-F1
#
_entry.id   AF-A0A2T5RKN0-F1
#
_cell.length_a   1.000
_cell.length_b   1.000
_cell.length_c   1.000
_cell.angle_alpha   90.00
_cell.angle_beta   90.00
_cell.angle_gamma   90.00
#
_symmetry.space_group_name_H-M   'P 1'
#
loop_
_entity.id
_entity.type
_entity.pdbx_description
1 polymer ?
#
loop_
_entity_poly.entity_id
_entity_poly.type
_entity_poly.pdbx_seq_one_letter_code
_entity_poly.pdbx_strand_id
1 'polypeptide(L)'
;MEYIRKIIDSEILETIINIPDELKHKRVEIIILPIENEVETDEKSQKEKKLFGIFEEYANPYLIKKEENAWRNAVSEKNADN
;
A
#
# COMPACT_ATOMS: atom_id res chain seq x y z
N MET A 1 15.15 -12.54 1.21
CA MET A 1 14.07 -13.44 1.63
C MET A 1 13.76 -14.37 0.47
N GLU A 2 13.98 -15.66 0.66
CA GLU A 2 13.64 -16.67 -0.34
C GLU A 2 12.16 -17.03 -0.19
N TYR A 3 11.43 -17.05 -1.30
CA TYR A 3 10.03 -17.43 -1.34
C TYR A 3 9.76 -18.24 -2.61
N ILE A 4 8.70 -19.04 -2.58
CA ILE A 4 8.28 -19.85 -3.75
C ILE A 4 6.98 -19.27 -4.29
N ARG A 5 6.94 -19.04 -5.61
CA ARG A 5 5.72 -18.75 -6.36
C ARG A 5 5.44 -19.86 -7.35
N LYS A 6 4.20 -20.34 -7.38
CA LYS A 6 3.79 -21.39 -8.33
C LYS A 6 2.32 -21.23 -8.72
N ILE A 7 2.04 -21.41 -10.01
CA ILE A 7 0.67 -21.48 -10.52
C ILE A 7 0.27 -22.95 -10.60
N ILE A 8 -0.84 -23.30 -9.96
CA ILE A 8 -1.41 -24.67 -9.99
C ILE A 8 -2.93 -24.63 -10.09
N ASP A 9 -3.54 -25.77 -10.34
CA ASP A 9 -4.99 -25.95 -10.26
C ASP A 9 -5.43 -26.04 -8.79
N SER A 10 -6.51 -25.34 -8.45
CA SER A 10 -7.03 -25.23 -7.09
C SER A 10 -7.44 -26.58 -6.48
N GLU A 11 -7.81 -27.56 -7.30
CA GLU A 11 -8.23 -28.91 -6.87
C GLU A 11 -7.15 -29.61 -6.05
N ILE A 12 -5.87 -29.37 -6.40
CA ILE A 12 -4.72 -29.94 -5.69
C ILE A 12 -4.66 -29.44 -4.23
N LEU A 13 -5.19 -28.24 -3.97
CA LEU A 13 -5.19 -27.63 -2.65
C LEU A 13 -6.38 -28.04 -1.78
N GLU A 14 -7.47 -28.58 -2.36
CA GLU A 14 -8.70 -28.93 -1.62
C GLU A 14 -8.46 -30.00 -0.54
N THR A 15 -7.42 -30.82 -0.69
CA THR A 15 -7.05 -31.85 0.31
C THR A 15 -6.17 -31.28 1.43
N ILE A 16 -5.55 -30.11 1.20
CA ILE A 16 -4.52 -29.55 2.07
C ILE A 16 -5.09 -28.40 2.92
N ILE A 17 -5.93 -27.56 2.32
CA ILE A 17 -6.55 -26.40 2.97
C ILE A 17 -8.00 -26.21 2.51
N ASN A 18 -8.81 -25.61 3.37
CA ASN A 18 -10.15 -25.17 2.96
C ASN A 18 -10.04 -23.90 2.12
N ILE A 19 -10.56 -23.97 0.89
CA ILE A 19 -10.54 -22.87 -0.08
C ILE A 19 -11.98 -22.41 -0.30
N PRO A 20 -12.24 -21.08 -0.42
CA PRO A 20 -13.54 -20.57 -0.82
C PRO A 20 -14.03 -21.18 -2.14
N ASP A 21 -15.35 -21.42 -2.25
CA ASP A 21 -15.95 -22.01 -3.45
C ASP A 21 -15.67 -21.21 -4.73
N GLU A 22 -15.52 -19.89 -4.59
CA GLU A 22 -15.19 -19.00 -5.71
C GLU A 22 -13.82 -19.27 -6.33
N LEU A 23 -12.90 -19.91 -5.59
CA LEU A 23 -11.55 -20.22 -6.03
C LEU A 23 -11.39 -21.69 -6.42
N LYS A 24 -12.44 -22.52 -6.30
CA LYS A 24 -12.45 -23.90 -6.77
C LYS A 24 -12.49 -23.99 -8.30
N HIS A 25 -11.97 -25.11 -8.84
CA HIS A 25 -11.83 -25.38 -10.28
C HIS A 25 -11.17 -24.24 -11.09
N LYS A 26 -10.24 -23.50 -10.48
CA LYS A 26 -9.51 -22.39 -11.12
C LYS A 26 -8.01 -22.59 -11.02
N ARG A 27 -7.30 -22.02 -12.00
CA ARG A 27 -5.84 -21.82 -11.88
C ARG A 27 -5.58 -20.70 -10.89
N VAL A 28 -4.88 -21.04 -9.82
CA VAL A 28 -4.56 -20.14 -8.71
C VAL A 28 -3.05 -20.03 -8.55
N GLU A 29 -2.62 -18.90 -7.99
CA GLU A 29 -1.22 -18.68 -7.65
C GLU A 29 -1.00 -18.92 -6.15
N ILE A 30 0.00 -19.72 -5.82
CA ILE A 30 0.44 -19.97 -4.46
C ILE A 30 1.74 -19.21 -4.21
N ILE A 31 1.79 -18.53 -3.07
CA ILE A 31 2.97 -17.88 -2.55
C ILE A 31 3.29 -18.50 -1.19
N ILE A 32 4.46 -19.14 -1.08
CA ILE A 32 4.93 -19.71 0.19
C ILE A 32 6.02 -18.81 0.74
N LEU A 33 5.77 -18.28 1.94
CA LEU A 33 6.68 -17.41 2.66
C LEU A 33 7.11 -18.11 3.95
N PRO A 34 8.40 -18.10 4.31
CA PRO A 34 8.84 -18.57 5.62
C PRO A 34 8.22 -17.69 6.70
N ILE A 35 7.74 -18.31 7.77
CA ILE A 35 7.30 -17.59 8.96
C ILE A 35 8.56 -17.19 9.72
N GLU A 36 8.83 -15.89 9.80
CA GLU A 36 9.83 -15.35 10.73
C GLU A 36 9.16 -15.32 12.12
N ASN A 37 9.75 -16.02 13.10
CA ASN A 37 9.13 -16.26 14.39
C ASN A 37 8.70 -14.96 15.10
N GLU A 38 7.48 -15.04 15.65
CA GLU A 38 6.82 -14.12 16.59
C GLU A 38 6.40 -12.74 16.05
N VAL A 39 5.18 -12.68 15.52
CA VAL A 39 4.08 -12.12 16.32
C VAL A 39 2.80 -12.91 16.02
N GLU A 40 2.23 -13.53 17.03
CA GLU A 40 0.78 -13.75 17.09
C GLU A 40 0.12 -12.36 17.06
N THR A 41 0.00 -11.75 15.89
CA THR A 41 -0.90 -10.60 15.70
C THR A 41 -2.21 -11.14 15.21
N ASP A 42 -2.99 -11.64 16.18
CA ASP A 42 -4.43 -11.46 16.19
C ASP A 42 -4.75 -10.03 15.71
N GLU A 43 -5.27 -9.90 14.49
CA GLU A 43 -6.26 -8.90 14.02
C GLU A 43 -6.08 -7.40 14.38
N LYS A 44 -4.94 -6.94 14.92
CA LYS A 44 -4.81 -5.59 15.49
C LYS A 44 -3.51 -4.87 15.13
N SER A 45 -3.11 -4.84 13.86
CA SER A 45 -2.13 -3.83 13.42
C SER A 45 -2.08 -3.61 11.90
N GLN A 46 -3.19 -3.74 11.17
CA GLN A 46 -3.29 -2.95 9.94
C GLN A 46 -3.51 -1.48 10.33
N LYS A 47 -2.45 -0.80 10.78
CA LYS A 47 -2.40 0.65 10.63
C LYS A 47 -2.54 0.89 9.14
N GLU A 48 -3.68 1.43 8.71
CA GLU A 48 -3.84 1.96 7.37
C GLU A 48 -2.58 2.75 7.03
N LYS A 49 -1.82 2.26 6.03
CA LYS A 49 -0.71 3.03 5.47
C LYS A 49 -1.35 4.23 4.77
N LYS A 50 -1.59 5.31 5.52
CA LYS A 50 -2.03 6.57 4.95
C LYS A 50 -0.93 7.01 3.99
N LEU A 51 -1.29 7.26 2.74
CA LEU A 51 -0.38 7.83 1.75
C LEU A 51 0.19 9.19 2.20
N PHE A 52 -0.47 9.83 3.15
CA PHE A 52 0.03 10.99 3.88
C PHE A 52 1.27 10.62 4.71
N GLY A 53 2.41 11.21 4.35
CA GLY A 53 3.67 11.08 5.09
C GLY A 53 4.80 10.38 4.32
N ILE A 54 4.51 9.71 3.20
CA ILE A 54 5.56 9.08 2.36
C ILE A 54 6.57 10.11 1.85
N PHE A 55 6.10 11.34 1.58
CA PHE A 55 6.95 12.44 1.10
C PHE A 55 7.32 13.44 2.21
N GLU A 56 7.16 13.08 3.49
CA GLU A 56 7.47 13.98 4.60
C GLU A 56 8.95 14.40 4.62
N GLU A 57 9.86 13.52 4.18
CA GLU A 57 11.29 13.83 4.05
C GLU A 57 11.59 14.93 3.01
N TYR A 58 10.71 15.13 2.03
CA TYR A 58 10.82 16.19 1.02
C TYR A 58 10.06 17.46 1.41
N ALA A 59 9.28 17.42 2.49
CA ALA A 59 8.55 18.58 2.98
C ALA A 59 9.53 19.60 3.53
N ASN A 60 9.49 20.84 3.01
CA ASN A 60 10.25 21.95 3.57
C ASN A 60 9.33 22.82 4.45
N PRO A 61 9.45 22.77 5.79
CA PRO A 61 8.54 23.49 6.70
C PRO A 61 8.51 25.01 6.48
N TYR A 62 9.59 25.57 5.93
CA TYR A 62 9.68 27.00 5.64
C TYR A 62 8.85 27.42 4.42
N LEU A 63 8.69 26.51 3.44
CA LEU A 63 7.91 26.76 2.23
C LEU A 63 6.42 26.50 2.43
N ILE A 64 6.06 25.53 3.27
CA ILE A 64 4.65 25.20 3.58
C ILE A 64 3.87 26.44 4.06
N LYS A 65 4.49 27.27 4.92
CA LYS A 65 3.86 28.52 5.39
C LYS A 65 3.58 29.53 4.27
N LYS A 66 4.31 29.44 3.16
CA LYS A 66 4.15 30.33 2.00
C LYS A 66 3.12 29.80 1.00
N GLU A 67 2.76 28.52 1.07
CA GLU A 67 1.77 27.90 0.17
C GLU A 67 0.37 28.49 0.35
N GLU A 68 -0.01 28.85 1.58
CA GLU A 68 -1.34 29.39 1.91
C GLU A 68 -1.70 30.62 1.06
N ASN A 69 -0.72 31.49 0.79
CA ASN A 69 -0.91 32.71 0.01
C ASN A 69 -0.32 32.62 -1.41
N ALA A 70 0.28 31.50 -1.80
CA ALA A 70 1.00 31.36 -3.07
C ALA A 70 0.10 31.66 -4.27
N TRP A 71 -1.13 31.13 -4.27
CA TRP A 71 -2.10 31.39 -5.33
C TRP A 71 -2.55 32.84 -5.39
N ARG A 72 -2.83 33.45 -4.23
CA ARG A 72 -3.24 34.85 -4.14
C ARG A 72 -2.13 35.77 -4.65
N ASN A 73 -0.89 35.50 -4.26
CA ASN A 73 0.28 36.27 -4.67
C ASN A 73 0.53 36.11 -6.17
N ALA A 74 0.52 34.88 -6.70
CA ALA A 74 0.73 34.63 -8.13
C ALA A 74 -0.34 35.30 -9.02
N VAL A 75 -1.61 35.29 -8.59
CA VAL A 75 -2.69 35.99 -9.30
C VAL A 75 -2.51 37.51 -9.19
N SER A 76 -2.16 38.02 -8.00
CA SER A 76 -1.91 39.45 -7.82
C SER A 76 -0.73 39.95 -8.65
N GLU A 77 0.39 39.24 -8.66
CA GLU A 77 1.58 39.56 -9.46
C GLU A 77 1.23 39.60 -10.95
N LYS A 78 0.52 38.59 -11.46
CA LYS A 78 0.10 38.53 -12.86
C LYS A 78 -0.83 39.67 -13.29
N ASN A 79 -1.66 40.19 -12.38
CA ASN A 79 -2.62 41.26 -12.67
C ASN A 79 -2.14 42.65 -12.24
N ALA A 80 -1.03 42.75 -11.50
CA ALA A 80 -0.40 44.02 -11.14
C ALA A 80 0.49 44.58 -12.27
N ASP A 81 0.90 43.73 -13.21
CA ASP A 81 1.67 44.10 -14.41
C ASP A 81 0.79 44.54 -15.60
N ASN A 82 -0.47 44.95 -15.37
CA ASN A 82 -1.41 45.41 -16.40
C ASN A 82 -1.98 46.81 -16.09
#